data_AF-A4J9M9-F1
#
_entry.id   AF-A4J9M9-F1
#
_cell.length_a   1.000
_cell.length_b   1.000
_cell.length_c   1.000
_cell.angle_alpha   90.00
_cell.angle_beta   90.00
_cell.angle_gamma   90.00
#
_symmetry.space_group_name_H-M   'P 1'
#
loop_
_entity.id
_entity.type
_entity.pdbx_description
1 polymer ?
#
loop_
_entity_poly.entity_id
_entity_poly.type
_entity_poly.pdbx_seq_one_letter_code
_entity_poly.pdbx_strand_id
1 'polypeptide(L)' 'MVKGDVAAVRSAVESGAAAAAAIGELTAAHVMPRPISRVGKIVSKHDIDAE' A
#
# COMPACT_ATOMS: atom_id res chain seq x y z
N MET A 1 -0.20 1.75 5.48
CA MET A 1 0.88 0.81 5.06
C MET A 1 0.75 -0.48 5.84
N VAL A 2 0.54 -1.62 5.18
CA VAL A 2 0.48 -2.95 5.81
C VAL A 2 1.87 -3.58 5.82
N LYS A 3 2.26 -4.25 6.91
CA LYS A 3 3.56 -4.93 7.05
C LYS A 3 3.35 -6.36 7.55
N GLY A 4 4.08 -7.32 6.99
CA GLY A 4 3.97 -8.73 7.35
C GLY A 4 4.65 -9.63 6.30
N ASP A 5 4.34 -10.92 6.33
CA ASP A 5 4.80 -11.88 5.33
C ASP A 5 4.25 -11.54 3.94
N VAL A 6 5.07 -11.75 2.90
CA VAL A 6 4.77 -11.33 1.53
C VAL A 6 3.44 -11.88 1.02
N ALA A 7 3.13 -13.16 1.34
CA ALA A 7 1.88 -13.79 0.94
C ALA A 7 0.65 -13.12 1.60
N ALA A 8 0.74 -12.84 2.90
CA ALA A 8 -0.33 -12.18 3.63
C ALA A 8 -0.54 -10.74 3.14
N VAL A 9 0.54 -9.98 2.95
CA VAL A 9 0.47 -8.60 2.46
C VAL A 9 -0.11 -8.55 1.05
N ARG A 10 0.23 -9.49 0.17
CA ARG A 10 -0.33 -9.55 -1.19
C ARG A 10 -1.83 -9.76 -1.19
N SER A 11 -2.32 -10.75 -0.43
CA SER A 11 -3.74 -11.03 -0.33
C SER A 11 -4.52 -9.85 0.27
N ALA A 12 -3.97 -9.20 1.30
CA ALA A 12 -4.58 -8.03 1.90
C ALA A 12 -4.68 -6.85 0.92
N VAL A 13 -3.62 -6.57 0.15
CA VAL A 13 -3.61 -5.47 -0.83
C VAL A 13 -4.56 -5.74 -1.99
N GLU A 14 -4.64 -6.98 -2.50
CA GLU A 14 -5.54 -7.34 -3.59
C GLU A 14 -7.01 -7.23 -3.18
N SER A 15 -7.37 -7.73 -2.00
CA SER A 15 -8.72 -7.59 -1.46
C SER A 15 -9.08 -6.13 -1.17
N GLY A 16 -8.14 -5.37 -0.59
CA GLY A 16 -8.31 -3.95 -0.32
C GLY A 16 -8.46 -3.11 -1.58
N ALA A 17 -7.68 -3.39 -2.62
CA ALA A 17 -7.74 -2.69 -3.90
C ALA A 17 -9.09 -2.94 -4.61
N ALA A 18 -9.60 -4.17 -4.59
CA ALA A 18 -10.91 -4.49 -5.16
C ALA A 18 -12.04 -3.78 -4.40
N ALA A 19 -11.98 -3.74 -3.07
CA ALA A 19 -12.95 -3.02 -2.25
C ALA A 19 -12.88 -1.50 -2.47
N ALA A 20 -11.67 -0.93 -2.52
CA ALA A 20 -11.46 0.50 -2.74
C ALA A 20 -11.97 0.93 -4.12
N ALA A 21 -11.70 0.14 -5.18
CA ALA A 21 -12.19 0.40 -6.53
C ALA A 21 -13.73 0.33 -6.65
N ALA A 22 -14.40 -0.41 -5.76
CA ALA A 22 -15.86 -0.47 -5.73
C ALA A 22 -16.51 0.72 -5.00
N ILE A 23 -15.79 1.37 -4.08
CA ILE A 23 -16.30 2.45 -3.23
C ILE A 23 -15.91 3.83 -3.79
N GLY A 24 -14.75 3.95 -4.45
CA GLY A 24 -14.22 5.22 -4.95
C GLY A 24 -13.08 5.06 -5.96
N GLU A 25 -12.31 6.14 -6.16
CA GLU A 25 -11.16 6.13 -7.07
C GLU A 25 -9.91 5.57 -6.36
N LEU A 26 -9.34 4.50 -6.90
CA LEU A 26 -8.09 3.92 -6.42
C LEU A 26 -6.91 4.55 -7.16
N THR A 27 -6.15 5.41 -6.47
CA THR A 27 -4.96 6.08 -7.05
C THR A 27 -3.82 5.10 -7.34
N ALA A 28 -3.44 4.25 -6.37
CA ALA A 28 -2.37 3.28 -6.53
C ALA A 28 -2.44 2.14 -5.49
N ALA A 29 -2.04 0.93 -5.90
CA ALA A 29 -1.83 -0.21 -5.00
C ALA A 29 -0.53 -0.94 -5.38
N HIS A 30 0.32 -1.24 -4.40
CA HIS A 30 1.61 -1.91 -4.64
C HIS A 30 2.06 -2.74 -3.44
N VAL A 31 2.78 -3.83 -3.72
CA VAL A 31 3.40 -4.70 -2.71
C VAL A 31 4.91 -4.72 -2.94
N MET A 32 5.68 -4.37 -1.91
CA MET A 32 7.14 -4.36 -1.94
C MET A 32 7.70 -5.45 -0.99
N PRO A 33 8.19 -6.59 -1.51
CA PRO A 33 8.63 -7.71 -0.67
C PRO A 33 9.85 -7.40 0.19
N ARG A 34 10.78 -6.57 -0.32
CA ARG A 34 12.04 -6.25 0.37
C ARG A 34 12.32 -4.74 0.32
N PRO A 35 11.64 -3.93 1.15
CA PRO A 35 11.86 -2.50 1.18
C PRO A 35 13.21 -2.15 1.81
N ILE A 36 13.87 -1.13 1.25
CA ILE A 36 15.02 -0.50 1.91
C ILE A 36 14.54 0.35 3.11
N SER A 37 15.32 0.39 4.19
CA SER A 37 14.92 1.03 5.46
C SER A 37 14.51 2.50 5.33
N ARG A 38 15.09 3.22 4.36
CA ARG A 38 14.79 4.63 4.09
C ARG A 38 13.43 4.85 3.44
N VAL A 39 12.94 3.91 2.62
CA VAL A 39 11.64 4.04 1.93
C VAL A 39 10.50 4.12 2.94
N GLY A 40 10.52 3.28 3.99
CA GLY A 40 9.52 3.32 5.05
C GLY A 40 9.38 4.70 5.73
N LYS A 41 10.50 5.43 5.89
CA LYS A 41 10.49 6.78 6.49
C LYS A 41 9.90 7.83 5.56
N ILE A 42 10.12 7.67 4.25
CA ILE A 42 9.63 8.62 3.23
C ILE A 42 8.11 8.48 3.09
N VAL A 43 7.61 7.25 2.91
CA VAL A 43 6.17 6.99 2.71
C VAL A 43 5.32 7.30 3.93
N SER A 44 5.89 7.28 5.15
CA SER A 44 5.16 7.68 6.36
C SER A 44 5.07 9.20 6.55
N LYS A 45 5.83 9.98 5.79
CA LYS A 45 5.89 11.45 5.91
C LYS A 45 5.21 12.19 4.76
N HIS A 46 5.05 11.54 3.61
CA HIS A 46 4.45 12.14 2.42
C HIS A 46 3.12 11.44 2.19
N ASP A 47 2.04 12.20 2.33
CA ASP A 47 0.72 11.74 1.94
C ASP A 47 0.57 11.82 0.41
N ILE A 48 -0.22 10.91 -0.15
CA ILE A 48 -0.53 10.85 -1.58
C ILE A 48 -1.65 11.83 -1.96
N ASP A 49 -2.43 12.30 -0.98
CA ASP A 49 -3.55 13.23 -1.14
C ASP A 49 -3.21 14.67 -0.71
N ALA A 50 -1.91 15.04 -0.71
CA ALA A 50 -1.44 16.35 -0.23
C ALA A 50 -1.66 17.51 -1.22
N GLU A 51 -2.64 17.43 -2.12
CA GLU A 51 -3.13 18.55 -2.94
C GLU A 51 -4.66 18.64 -2.89
#